data_AF-A0A4U6N7M3-F1
#
_entry.id   AF-A0A4U6N7M3-F1
#
_cell.length_a   1.000
_cell.length_b   1.000
_cell.length_c   1.000
_cell.angle_alpha   90.00
_cell.angle_beta   90.00
_cell.angle_gamma   90.00
#
_symmetry.space_group_name_H-M   'P 1'
#
loop_
_entity.id
_entity.type
_entity.pdbx_description
1 polymer ?
#
loop_
_entity_poly.entity_id
_entity_poly.type
_entity_poly.pdbx_seq_one_letter_code
_entity_poly.pdbx_strand_id
1 'polypeptide(L)'
;LSAKDLPQPLLWPQLQVSEGEKSLTCSQFSLSAERPIIGFCPGAEFGPAKRWPHYHYAELAKQLIDEGHQIVLFGSAKDHEAGNEILA
;
A
#
# COMPACT_ATOMS: atom_id res chain seq x y z
N LEU A 1 -5.27 28.64 16.92
CA LEU A 1 -5.12 28.75 15.46
C LEU A 1 -6.46 28.37 14.84
N SER A 2 -7.12 29.33 14.21
CA SER A 2 -8.36 29.14 13.44
C SER A 2 -8.01 28.84 11.98
N ALA A 3 -8.92 28.20 11.23
CA ALA A 3 -8.76 28.00 9.78
C ALA A 3 -8.54 29.31 9.00
N LYS A 4 -8.95 30.45 9.57
CA LYS A 4 -8.72 31.80 9.03
C LYS A 4 -7.27 32.29 9.15
N ASP A 5 -6.46 31.67 9.99
CA ASP A 5 -5.07 32.07 10.26
C ASP A 5 -4.06 31.33 9.35
N LEU A 6 -4.54 30.47 8.44
CA LEU A 6 -3.69 29.68 7.54
C LEU A 6 -3.26 30.51 6.32
N PRO A 7 -2.00 30.36 5.87
CA PRO A 7 -1.50 31.04 4.67
C PRO A 7 -2.32 30.64 3.43
N GLN A 8 -2.63 31.61 2.57
CA GLN A 8 -3.34 31.39 1.31
C GLN A 8 -2.40 31.58 0.11
N PRO A 9 -2.44 30.68 -0.89
CA PRO A 9 -3.34 29.52 -1.00
C PRO A 9 -2.94 28.38 -0.05
N LEU A 10 -3.92 27.60 0.39
CA LEU A 10 -3.63 26.36 1.10
C LEU A 10 -2.81 25.45 0.18
N LEU A 11 -1.63 25.08 0.64
CA LEU A 11 -0.78 24.15 -0.08
C LEU A 11 -1.41 22.76 -0.06
N TRP A 12 -1.35 22.06 -1.18
CA TRP A 12 -1.78 20.67 -1.26
C TRP A 12 -0.78 19.77 -0.51
N PRO A 13 -1.24 18.67 0.10
CA PRO A 13 -0.34 17.68 0.67
C PRO A 13 0.67 17.21 -0.37
N GLN A 14 1.95 17.30 -0.04
CA GLN A 14 3.04 16.84 -0.90
C GLN A 14 3.94 15.92 -0.09
N LEU A 15 4.29 14.78 -0.68
CA LEU A 15 5.26 13.84 -0.14
C LEU A 15 6.41 13.71 -1.13
N GLN A 16 7.63 13.71 -0.61
CA GLN A 16 8.85 13.48 -1.37
C GLN A 16 9.62 12.34 -0.71
N VAL A 17 10.20 11.46 -1.52
CA VAL A 17 11.01 10.33 -1.07
C VAL A 17 12.20 10.22 -2.02
N SER A 18 13.40 10.11 -1.48
CA SER A 18 14.63 9.93 -2.26
C SER A 18 14.82 8.49 -2.73
N GLU A 19 15.63 8.29 -3.78
CA GLU A 19 15.99 6.95 -4.24
C GLU A 19 16.77 6.16 -3.17
N GLY A 20 17.56 6.85 -2.34
CA GLY A 20 18.27 6.23 -1.21
C GLY A 20 17.33 5.64 -0.17
N GLU A 21 16.26 6.36 0.19
CA GLU A 21 15.24 5.89 1.13
C GLU A 21 14.46 4.70 0.57
N LYS A 22 14.13 4.70 -0.73
CA LYS A 22 13.48 3.57 -1.40
C LYS A 22 14.35 2.32 -1.32
N SER A 23 15.62 2.42 -1.71
CA SER A 23 16.56 1.29 -1.72
C SER A 23 16.79 0.70 -0.32
N LEU A 24 16.98 1.57 0.68
CA LEU A 24 17.12 1.15 2.08
C LEU A 24 15.87 0.42 2.58
N THR A 25 14.68 0.97 2.31
CA THR A 25 13.41 0.39 2.75
C THR A 25 13.16 -0.95 2.07
N CYS A 26 13.39 -1.06 0.76
CA CYS A 26 13.29 -2.35 0.05
C CYS A 26 14.20 -3.40 0.67
N SER A 27 15.45 -3.02 0.99
CA SER A 27 16.41 -3.93 1.63
C SER A 27 15.95 -4.35 3.03
N GLN A 28 15.43 -3.41 3.83
CA GLN A 28 14.93 -3.67 5.19
C GLN A 28 13.77 -4.67 5.21
N PHE A 29 12.88 -4.62 4.21
CA PHE A 29 11.73 -5.51 4.10
C PHE A 29 11.97 -6.70 3.16
N SER A 30 13.22 -6.95 2.76
CA SER A 30 13.59 -8.06 1.85
C SER A 30 12.79 -8.08 0.53
N LEU A 31 12.48 -6.89 0.00
CA LEU A 31 11.77 -6.74 -1.27
C LEU A 31 12.77 -6.82 -2.42
N SER A 32 12.51 -7.70 -3.40
CA SER A 32 13.34 -7.79 -4.60
C SER A 32 13.19 -6.54 -5.47
N ALA A 33 14.31 -6.05 -5.99
CA ALA A 33 14.35 -4.99 -7.00
C ALA A 33 14.28 -5.53 -8.44
N GLU A 34 14.26 -6.86 -8.62
CA GLU A 34 14.27 -7.49 -9.94
C GLU A 34 12.92 -7.41 -10.65
N ARG A 35 11.83 -7.30 -9.88
CA ARG A 35 10.46 -7.23 -10.38
C ARG A 35 9.80 -5.92 -9.97
N PRO A 36 8.99 -5.30 -10.85
CA PRO A 36 8.20 -4.14 -10.47
C PRO A 36 7.24 -4.48 -9.33
N ILE A 37 7.13 -3.58 -8.36
CA ILE A 37 6.35 -3.78 -7.14
C ILE A 37 4.98 -3.09 -7.27
N ILE A 38 3.92 -3.81 -6.94
CA ILE A 38 2.56 -3.28 -6.80
C ILE A 38 2.12 -3.41 -5.34
N GLY A 39 1.67 -2.29 -4.77
CA GLY A 39 1.20 -2.20 -3.39
C GLY A 39 -0.31 -2.36 -3.28
N PHE A 40 -0.78 -3.29 -2.46
CA PHE A 40 -2.20 -3.42 -2.09
C PHE A 40 -2.43 -2.94 -0.67
N CYS A 41 -3.49 -2.18 -0.47
CA CYS A 41 -3.96 -1.73 0.85
C CYS A 41 -5.38 -2.29 1.10
N PRO A 42 -5.52 -3.57 1.48
CA PRO A 42 -6.83 -4.24 1.58
C PRO A 42 -7.66 -3.81 2.80
N GLY A 43 -7.02 -3.14 3.77
CA GLY A 43 -7.67 -2.61 4.96
C GLY A 43 -8.65 -1.47 4.69
N ALA A 44 -9.60 -1.27 5.60
CA ALA A 44 -10.43 -0.07 5.61
C ALA A 44 -10.78 0.36 7.04
N GLU A 45 -10.49 1.62 7.37
CA GLU A 45 -10.80 2.21 8.69
C GLU A 45 -12.30 2.43 8.91
N PHE A 46 -13.07 2.62 7.84
CA PHE A 46 -14.51 2.92 7.89
C PHE A 46 -15.41 1.67 7.86
N GLY A 47 -14.85 0.51 8.18
CA GLY A 47 -15.58 -0.77 8.27
C GLY A 47 -15.52 -1.65 7.02
N PRO A 48 -15.99 -2.90 7.13
CA PRO A 48 -15.82 -3.93 6.09
C PRO A 48 -16.58 -3.63 4.79
N ALA A 49 -17.65 -2.83 4.83
CA ALA A 49 -18.46 -2.51 3.66
C ALA A 49 -17.70 -1.73 2.56
N LYS A 50 -16.59 -1.07 2.90
CA LYS A 50 -15.72 -0.37 1.94
C LYS A 50 -14.47 -1.17 1.56
N ARG A 51 -14.32 -2.40 2.05
CA ARG A 51 -13.22 -3.28 1.67
C ARG A 51 -13.61 -4.05 0.42
N TRP A 52 -12.66 -4.16 -0.51
CA TRP A 52 -12.80 -5.13 -1.57
C TRP A 52 -12.58 -6.54 -0.99
N PRO A 53 -13.40 -7.54 -1.34
CA PRO A 53 -13.24 -8.88 -0.83
C PRO A 53 -11.83 -9.45 -1.06
N HIS A 54 -11.30 -10.18 -0.07
CA HIS A 54 -9.93 -10.72 -0.11
C HIS A 54 -9.69 -11.59 -1.35
N TYR A 55 -10.67 -12.40 -1.77
CA TYR A 55 -10.54 -13.30 -2.92
C TYR A 55 -10.37 -12.56 -4.25
N HIS A 56 -10.89 -11.33 -4.36
CA HIS A 56 -10.65 -10.51 -5.54
C HIS A 56 -9.23 -9.94 -5.57
N TYR A 57 -8.69 -9.54 -4.40
CA TYR A 57 -7.29 -9.19 -4.28
C TYR A 57 -6.37 -10.38 -4.60
N ALA A 58 -6.72 -11.59 -4.16
CA ALA A 58 -5.97 -12.81 -4.44
C ALA A 58 -5.94 -13.12 -5.95
N GLU A 59 -7.09 -13.04 -6.63
CA GLU A 59 -7.17 -13.24 -8.08
C GLU A 59 -6.36 -12.19 -8.85
N LEU A 60 -6.45 -10.93 -8.46
CA LEU A 60 -5.66 -9.86 -9.07
C LEU A 60 -4.16 -10.04 -8.80
N ALA A 61 -3.78 -10.42 -7.57
CA ALA A 61 -2.38 -10.70 -7.21
C ALA A 61 -1.82 -11.79 -8.11
N LYS A 62 -2.57 -12.88 -8.32
CA LYS A 62 -2.17 -13.98 -9.19
C LYS A 62 -1.91 -13.52 -10.62
N GLN A 63 -2.83 -12.76 -11.21
CA GLN A 63 -2.69 -12.24 -12.57
C GLN A 63 -1.43 -11.35 -12.70
N LEU A 64 -1.20 -10.45 -11.74
CA LEU A 64 -0.05 -9.57 -11.76
C LEU A 64 1.28 -10.32 -11.53
N ILE A 65 1.28 -11.36 -10.70
CA ILE A 65 2.42 -12.24 -10.50
C ILE A 65 2.74 -13.02 -11.77
N ASP A 66 1.73 -13.53 -12.48
CA ASP A 66 1.90 -14.20 -13.77
C ASP A 66 2.46 -13.24 -14.84
N GLU A 67 2.12 -11.95 -14.75
CA GLU A 67 2.67 -10.87 -15.60
C GLU A 67 4.09 -10.42 -15.21
N GLY A 68 4.69 -10.98 -14.17
CA GLY A 68 6.06 -10.63 -13.77
C GLY A 68 6.18 -9.56 -12.67
N HIS A 69 5.08 -9.18 -12.01
CA HIS A 69 5.10 -8.21 -10.90
C HIS A 69 5.29 -8.89 -9.53
N GLN A 70 5.76 -8.14 -8.55
CA GLN A 70 5.79 -8.52 -7.13
C GLN A 70 4.68 -7.77 -6.39
N ILE A 71 3.95 -8.45 -5.51
CA ILE A 71 2.85 -7.85 -4.73
C ILE A 71 3.32 -7.62 -3.29
N VAL A 72 3.05 -6.42 -2.76
CA VAL A 72 3.31 -6.06 -1.36
C VAL A 72 2.01 -5.61 -0.71
N LEU A 73 1.68 -6.21 0.42
CA LEU A 73 0.49 -5.87 1.20
C LEU A 73 0.85 -4.83 2.27
N PHE A 74 0.20 -3.67 2.22
CA PHE A 74 0.35 -2.60 3.19
C PHE A 74 -0.92 -2.51 4.06
N GLY A 75 -0.73 -2.23 5.34
CA GLY A 75 -1.83 -2.10 6.28
C GLY A 75 -1.35 -1.95 7.71
N SER A 76 -2.31 -1.78 8.62
CA SER A 76 -2.07 -1.80 10.06
C SER A 76 -1.97 -3.24 10.57
N ALA A 77 -1.63 -3.42 11.86
CA ALA A 77 -1.65 -4.73 12.50
C ALA A 77 -3.02 -5.43 12.42
N LYS A 78 -4.12 -4.68 12.32
CA LYS A 78 -5.49 -5.21 12.20
C LYS A 78 -5.78 -5.78 10.81
N ASP A 79 -5.01 -5.37 9.81
CA ASP A 79 -5.18 -5.78 8.42
C ASP A 79 -4.35 -7.02 8.08
N HIS A 80 -3.54 -7.51 9.02
CA HIS A 80 -2.68 -8.66 8.83
C HIS A 80 -3.47 -9.94 8.53
N GLU A 81 -4.61 -10.15 9.20
CA GLU A 81 -5.51 -11.29 8.94
C GLU A 81 -6.06 -11.25 7.51
N ALA A 82 -6.54 -10.09 7.06
CA ALA A 82 -7.01 -9.90 5.69
C ALA A 82 -5.88 -10.13 4.66
N GLY A 83 -4.65 -9.74 5.00
CA GLY A 83 -3.48 -10.05 4.17
C GLY A 83 -3.20 -11.54 4.06
N ASN A 84 -3.35 -12.29 5.15
CA ASN A 84 -3.22 -13.75 5.14
C ASN A 84 -4.32 -14.42 4.33
N GLU A 85 -5.56 -13.91 4.35
CA GLU A 85 -6.64 -14.40 3.48
C GLU A 85 -6.38 -14.17 1.99
N ILE A 86 -5.59 -13.16 1.62
CA ILE A 86 -5.20 -12.88 0.23
C ILE A 86 -4.06 -13.80 -0.23
N LEU A 87 -3.19 -14.22 0.70
CA LEU A 87 -2.07 -15.13 0.45
C LEU A 87 -2.48 -16.60 0.36
N ALA A 88 -3.60 -16.98 0.99
CA ALA A 88 -4.12 -18.34 1.05
C ALA A 88 -4.76 -18.79 -0.27
#